data_AF-A0A0G1WIL9-F1
#
_entry.id   AF-A0A0G1WIL9-F1
#
_cell.length_a   1.000
_cell.length_b   1.000
_cell.length_c   1.000
_cell.angle_alpha   90.00
_cell.angle_beta   90.00
_cell.angle_gamma   90.00
#
_symmetry.space_group_name_H-M   'P 1'
#
loop_
_entity.id
_entity.type
_entity.pdbx_description
1 polymer ?
#
loop_
_entity_poly.entity_id
_entity_poly.type
_entity_poly.pdbx_seq_one_letter_code
_entity_poly.pdbx_strand_id
1 'polypeptide(L)'
;MARLKTAGIARVEIERSINRIMITLYVARPGVVIGRGGQGTEDLKKYITEKLLHVKVGSQNAPKIDLKIDQVKEPNLDAHLVATSIADQLVKRLPAKRVIKQTIEKVMTAGAKGVRIRLGGRIGGAEIARVEHSQEGVIPLSSVREKIDFAALPAYTRSGYVGVKVWICLPTEMRKETGEVRREI
;
A
#
# COMPACT_ATOMS: atom_id res chain seq x y z
N MET A 1 11.90 -6.08 -2.08
CA MET A 1 10.93 -5.57 -1.07
C MET A 1 11.30 -5.84 0.39
N ALA A 2 12.22 -6.76 0.73
CA ALA A 2 12.52 -7.10 2.13
C ALA A 2 13.02 -5.92 2.99
N ARG A 3 13.86 -5.02 2.42
CA ARG A 3 14.43 -3.87 3.15
C ARG A 3 13.42 -2.80 3.58
N LEU A 4 12.32 -2.65 2.84
CA LEU A 4 11.33 -1.59 3.07
C LEU A 4 9.99 -2.10 3.60
N LYS A 5 9.88 -3.39 3.95
CA LYS A 5 8.66 -3.93 4.55
C LYS A 5 8.22 -3.14 5.79
N THR A 6 9.19 -2.76 6.64
CA THR A 6 8.93 -2.02 7.87
C THR A 6 8.44 -0.59 7.63
N ALA A 7 8.81 0.01 6.50
CA ALA A 7 8.41 1.37 6.14
C ALA A 7 6.92 1.50 5.79
N GLY A 8 6.28 0.40 5.36
CA GLY A 8 4.90 0.39 4.91
C GLY A 8 4.73 1.25 3.66
N ILE A 9 5.18 0.74 2.51
CA ILE A 9 4.97 1.40 1.22
C ILE A 9 3.53 1.18 0.79
N ALA A 10 2.81 2.25 0.51
CA ALA A 10 1.44 2.20 0.00
C ALA A 10 1.44 2.13 -1.53
N ARG A 11 2.11 3.09 -2.17
CA ARG A 11 2.20 3.21 -3.62
C ARG A 11 3.56 3.76 -4.04
N VAL A 12 3.97 3.42 -5.25
CA VAL A 12 5.20 3.91 -5.88
C VAL A 12 4.81 4.53 -7.21
N GLU A 13 5.06 5.83 -7.34
CA GLU A 13 4.82 6.57 -8.56
C GLU A 13 6.16 6.83 -9.25
N ILE A 14 6.22 6.55 -10.55
CA ILE A 14 7.44 6.65 -11.34
C ILE A 14 7.13 7.56 -12.52
N GLU A 15 7.68 8.76 -12.47
CA GLU A 15 7.63 9.72 -13.57
C GLU A 15 8.94 9.64 -14.36
N ARG A 16 8.83 9.48 -15.68
CA ARG A 16 9.98 9.38 -16.56
C ARG A 16 9.99 10.52 -17.55
N SER A 17 11.04 11.33 -17.49
CA SER A 17 11.41 12.32 -18.51
C SER A 17 12.62 11.80 -19.32
N ILE A 18 12.96 12.51 -20.41
CA ILE A 18 14.02 12.10 -21.35
C ILE A 18 15.35 11.82 -20.64
N ASN A 19 15.75 12.67 -19.69
CA ASN A 19 17.04 12.58 -18.98
C ASN A 19 16.91 12.32 -17.46
N ARG A 20 15.69 12.15 -16.95
CA ARG A 20 15.42 12.13 -15.50
C ARG A 20 14.31 11.15 -15.16
N ILE A 21 14.50 10.38 -14.11
CA ILE A 21 13.49 9.48 -13.53
C ILE A 21 13.20 9.98 -12.12
N MET A 22 11.97 10.41 -11.87
CA MET A 22 11.51 10.79 -10.53
C MET A 22 10.69 9.64 -9.94
N ILE A 23 11.12 9.13 -8.79
CA ILE A 23 10.44 8.06 -8.07
C ILE A 23 9.86 8.66 -6.79
N THR A 24 8.54 8.76 -6.73
CA THR A 24 7.82 9.22 -5.55
C THR A 24 7.30 8.02 -4.77
N LEU A 25 7.86 7.81 -3.58
CA LEU A 25 7.47 6.76 -2.66
C LEU A 25 6.46 7.32 -1.66
N TYR A 26 5.26 6.75 -1.65
CA TYR A 26 4.27 7.06 -0.63
C TYR A 26 4.34 6.03 0.50
N VAL A 27 4.68 6.50 1.69
CA VAL A 27 5.02 5.64 2.82
C VAL A 27 4.27 6.02 4.09
N ALA A 28 3.92 5.03 4.90
CA ALA A 28 3.29 5.25 6.20
C ALA A 28 4.28 5.84 7.22
N ARG A 29 5.55 5.40 7.16
CA ARG A 29 6.61 5.83 8.08
C ARG A 29 7.84 6.33 7.32
N PRO A 30 7.91 7.64 6.96
CA PRO A 30 9.02 8.18 6.17
C PRO A 30 10.37 8.08 6.88
N GLY A 31 10.40 8.21 8.21
CA GLY A 31 11.64 8.13 8.99
C GLY A 31 12.40 6.80 8.83
N VAL A 32 11.68 5.69 8.60
CA VAL A 32 12.29 4.37 8.39
C VAL A 32 12.99 4.28 7.02
N VAL A 33 12.50 5.03 6.02
CA VAL A 33 13.08 5.04 4.66
C VAL A 33 14.28 5.97 4.58
N ILE A 34 14.22 7.13 5.24
CA ILE A 34 15.30 8.12 5.26
C ILE A 34 16.49 7.60 6.07
N GLY A 35 16.22 6.90 7.19
CA GLY A 35 17.27 6.38 8.08
C GLY A 35 17.94 7.49 8.90
N ARG A 36 19.07 7.17 9.55
CA ARG A 36 19.83 8.15 10.34
C ARG A 36 20.65 9.04 9.38
N GLY A 37 20.39 10.35 9.42
CA GLY A 37 21.16 11.33 8.63
C GLY A 37 20.97 11.26 7.11
N GLY A 38 19.89 10.65 6.61
CA GLY A 38 19.64 10.55 5.15
C GLY A 38 20.41 9.45 4.42
N GLN A 39 21.13 8.59 5.14
CA GLN A 39 21.89 7.49 4.55
C GLN A 39 20.98 6.50 3.80
N GLY A 40 19.77 6.25 4.30
CA GLY A 40 18.83 5.32 3.68
C GLY A 40 18.37 5.75 2.28
N THR A 41 18.16 7.05 2.07
CA THR A 41 17.82 7.60 0.74
C THR A 41 18.96 7.45 -0.27
N GLU A 42 20.20 7.66 0.17
CA GLU A 42 21.36 7.56 -0.71
C GLU A 42 21.64 6.10 -1.10
N ASP A 43 21.54 5.18 -0.12
CA ASP A 43 21.67 3.75 -0.36
C ASP A 43 20.59 3.22 -1.31
N LEU A 44 19.35 3.71 -1.19
CA LEU A 44 18.27 3.36 -2.12
C LEU A 44 18.54 3.89 -3.53
N LYS A 45 19.05 5.12 -3.67
CA LYS A 45 19.41 5.69 -4.96
C LYS A 45 20.52 4.86 -5.65
N LYS A 46 21.55 4.44 -4.90
CA LYS A 46 22.60 3.55 -5.40
C LYS A 46 22.02 2.20 -5.83
N TYR A 47 21.23 1.57 -4.98
CA TYR A 47 20.59 0.27 -5.28
C TYR A 47 19.69 0.30 -6.52
N ILE A 48 18.87 1.35 -6.67
CA ILE A 48 17.98 1.50 -7.83
C ILE A 48 18.82 1.74 -9.10
N THR A 49 19.88 2.54 -9.02
CA THR A 49 20.77 2.78 -10.18
C THR A 49 21.42 1.48 -10.66
N GLU A 50 21.96 0.68 -9.73
CA GLU A 50 22.60 -0.61 -10.05
C GLU A 50 21.62 -1.63 -10.65
N LYS A 51 20.41 -1.75 -10.11
CA LYS A 51 19.43 -2.75 -10.52
C LYS A 51 18.60 -2.35 -11.73
N LEU A 52 18.23 -1.09 -11.86
CA LEU A 52 17.28 -0.62 -12.87
C LEU A 52 17.99 -0.23 -14.17
N LEU A 53 19.21 0.29 -14.09
CA LEU A 53 19.94 0.78 -15.26
C LEU A 53 21.04 -0.17 -15.73
N HIS A 54 21.40 -1.22 -14.97
CA HIS A 54 22.52 -2.13 -15.29
C HIS A 54 23.82 -1.39 -15.69
N VAL A 55 23.96 -0.15 -15.27
CA VAL A 55 25.01 0.78 -15.64
C VAL A 55 25.67 1.25 -14.35
N LYS A 56 27.00 1.18 -14.28
CA LYS A 56 27.76 1.67 -13.13
C LYS A 56 27.46 3.17 -12.92
N VAL A 57 27.30 3.55 -11.65
CA VAL A 57 27.18 4.95 -11.22
C VAL A 57 28.33 5.75 -11.83
N GLY A 58 28.04 6.63 -12.82
CA GLY A 58 29.04 7.47 -13.50
C GLY A 58 29.16 7.32 -15.03
N SER A 59 28.37 6.48 -15.70
CA SER A 59 28.36 6.45 -17.17
C SER A 59 27.62 7.65 -17.78
N GLN A 60 28.19 8.23 -18.85
CA GLN A 60 27.78 9.47 -19.51
C GLN A 60 26.31 9.51 -20.00
N ASN A 61 25.63 8.35 -20.08
CA ASN A 61 24.25 8.21 -20.56
C ASN A 61 23.25 7.72 -19.48
N ALA A 62 23.62 7.73 -18.19
CA ALA A 62 22.69 7.30 -17.14
C ALA A 62 21.66 8.40 -16.82
N PRO A 63 20.34 8.14 -16.94
CA PRO A 63 19.32 9.11 -16.55
C PRO A 63 19.42 9.41 -15.04
N LYS A 64 19.31 10.69 -14.66
CA LYS A 64 19.38 11.11 -13.26
C LYS A 64 18.15 10.58 -12.51
N ILE A 65 18.37 9.77 -11.48
CA ILE A 65 17.31 9.25 -10.60
C ILE A 65 17.14 10.19 -9.41
N ASP A 66 15.93 10.71 -9.21
CA ASP A 66 15.58 11.44 -8.01
C ASP A 66 14.49 10.71 -7.23
N LEU A 67 14.71 10.60 -5.93
CA LEU A 67 13.86 9.84 -5.03
C LEU A 67 13.18 10.83 -4.08
N LYS A 68 11.85 10.92 -4.19
CA LYS A 68 11.00 11.73 -3.34
C LYS A 68 10.25 10.80 -2.39
N ILE A 69 10.18 11.16 -1.12
CA ILE A 69 9.44 10.39 -0.10
C ILE A 69 8.31 11.27 0.41
N ASP A 70 7.09 10.87 0.12
CA ASP A 70 5.88 11.54 0.59
C ASP A 70 5.17 10.66 1.63
N GLN A 71 4.63 11.29 2.66
CA GLN A 71 3.91 10.60 3.72
C GLN A 71 2.45 10.36 3.34
N VAL A 72 1.92 9.17 3.64
CA VAL A 72 0.48 8.88 3.56
C VAL A 72 -0.22 9.59 4.71
N LYS A 73 -1.22 10.45 4.41
CA LYS A 73 -1.96 11.23 5.41
C LYS A 73 -2.63 10.35 6.47
N GLU A 74 -3.37 9.34 6.04
CA GLU A 74 -4.05 8.40 6.91
C GLU A 74 -3.81 6.95 6.43
N PRO A 75 -2.90 6.20 7.08
CA PRO A 75 -2.56 4.84 6.69
C PRO A 75 -3.74 3.85 6.78
N ASN A 76 -4.73 4.13 7.62
CA ASN A 76 -5.88 3.24 7.80
C ASN A 76 -6.93 3.34 6.68
N LEU A 77 -6.85 4.37 5.82
CA LEU A 77 -7.72 4.52 4.65
C LEU A 77 -7.13 3.91 3.38
N ASP A 78 -5.87 3.47 3.41
CA ASP A 78 -5.18 2.84 2.29
C ASP A 78 -5.37 1.32 2.34
N ALA A 79 -5.98 0.75 1.29
CA ALA A 79 -6.33 -0.67 1.26
C ALA A 79 -5.08 -1.57 1.27
N HIS A 80 -3.97 -1.12 0.67
CA HIS A 80 -2.73 -1.91 0.59
C HIS A 80 -2.05 -2.03 1.95
N LEU A 81 -1.96 -0.92 2.68
CA LEU A 81 -1.40 -0.90 4.03
C LEU A 81 -2.26 -1.72 5.01
N VAL A 82 -3.59 -1.60 4.90
CA VAL A 82 -4.53 -2.38 5.70
C VAL A 82 -4.40 -3.88 5.38
N ALA A 83 -4.36 -4.27 4.10
CA ALA A 83 -4.17 -5.67 3.70
C ALA A 83 -2.82 -6.25 4.20
N THR A 84 -1.76 -5.44 4.18
CA THR A 84 -0.44 -5.82 4.72
C THR A 84 -0.48 -6.06 6.22
N SER A 85 -1.15 -5.17 6.97
CA SER A 85 -1.34 -5.31 8.42
C SER A 85 -2.11 -6.59 8.77
N ILE A 86 -3.18 -6.90 8.03
CA ILE A 86 -3.94 -8.14 8.20
C ILE A 86 -3.04 -9.35 7.91
N ALA A 87 -2.29 -9.33 6.80
CA ALA A 87 -1.40 -10.42 6.43
C ALA A 87 -0.35 -10.69 7.51
N ASP A 88 0.29 -9.64 8.04
CA ASP A 88 1.28 -9.75 9.11
C ASP A 88 0.67 -10.32 10.41
N GLN A 89 -0.57 -9.94 10.73
CA GLN A 89 -1.29 -10.48 11.90
C GLN A 89 -1.66 -11.96 11.71
N LEU A 90 -2.04 -12.38 10.50
CA LEU A 90 -2.30 -13.78 10.18
C LEU A 90 -1.02 -14.63 10.23
N VAL A 91 0.13 -14.08 9.78
CA VAL A 91 1.44 -14.74 9.91
C VAL A 91 1.81 -14.96 11.37
N LYS A 92 1.47 -14.00 12.26
CA LYS A 92 1.63 -14.11 13.71
C LYS A 92 0.64 -15.06 14.39
N ARG A 93 -0.19 -15.79 13.64
CA ARG A 93 -1.21 -16.73 14.12
C ARG A 93 -2.28 -16.10 15.02
N LEU A 94 -2.58 -14.82 14.83
CA LEU A 94 -3.72 -14.21 15.51
C LEU A 94 -5.04 -14.77 14.96
N PRO A 95 -6.09 -14.93 15.79
CA PRO A 95 -7.38 -15.41 15.33
C PRO A 95 -7.97 -14.50 14.25
N ALA A 96 -8.29 -15.06 13.07
CA ALA A 96 -8.75 -14.30 11.91
C ALA A 96 -9.98 -13.41 12.22
N LYS A 97 -10.96 -13.93 12.97
CA LYS A 97 -12.14 -13.17 13.40
C LYS A 97 -11.79 -11.90 14.20
N ARG A 98 -10.78 -11.99 15.08
CA ARG A 98 -10.31 -10.86 15.89
C ARG A 98 -9.62 -9.82 15.01
N VAL A 99 -8.74 -10.28 14.12
CA VAL A 99 -8.02 -9.42 13.18
C VAL A 99 -8.99 -8.65 12.30
N ILE A 100 -10.01 -9.32 11.75
CA ILE A 100 -11.04 -8.70 10.92
C ILE A 100 -11.79 -7.63 11.70
N LYS A 101 -12.38 -7.96 12.86
CA LYS A 101 -13.15 -7.00 13.67
C LYS A 101 -12.33 -5.77 14.05
N GLN A 102 -11.12 -5.98 14.55
CA GLN A 102 -10.22 -4.88 14.93
C GLN A 102 -9.85 -4.01 13.73
N THR A 103 -9.68 -4.61 12.56
CA THR A 103 -9.32 -3.86 11.35
C THR A 103 -10.52 -3.05 10.84
N ILE A 104 -11.71 -3.63 10.83
CA ILE A 104 -12.93 -2.93 10.44
C ILE A 104 -13.15 -1.71 11.34
N GLU A 105 -13.06 -1.89 12.65
CA GLU A 105 -13.20 -0.80 13.63
C GLU A 105 -12.20 0.33 13.34
N LYS A 106 -10.92 0.03 13.15
CA LYS A 106 -9.89 1.03 12.81
C LYS A 106 -10.18 1.80 11.54
N VAL A 107 -10.64 1.11 10.48
CA VAL A 107 -10.95 1.74 9.19
C VAL A 107 -12.19 2.61 9.28
N MET A 108 -13.21 2.16 10.01
CA MET A 108 -14.44 2.95 10.24
C MET A 108 -14.15 4.18 11.12
N THR A 109 -13.33 4.05 12.18
CA THR A 109 -12.89 5.19 13.02
C THR A 109 -12.08 6.21 12.22
N ALA A 110 -11.32 5.77 11.21
CA ALA A 110 -10.60 6.66 10.30
C ALA A 110 -11.51 7.43 9.32
N GLY A 111 -12.83 7.19 9.33
CA GLY A 111 -13.81 7.92 8.53
C GLY A 111 -14.15 7.29 7.18
N ALA A 112 -13.88 5.99 6.99
CA ALA A 112 -14.34 5.29 5.80
C ALA A 112 -15.87 5.17 5.74
N LYS A 113 -16.46 5.25 4.54
CA LYS A 113 -17.90 5.04 4.32
C LYS A 113 -18.29 3.56 4.43
N GLY A 114 -17.35 2.67 4.15
CA GLY A 114 -17.52 1.23 4.31
C GLY A 114 -16.22 0.47 4.05
N VAL A 115 -16.13 -0.72 4.63
CA VAL A 115 -14.99 -1.63 4.49
C VAL A 115 -15.47 -3.06 4.33
N ARG A 116 -14.91 -3.77 3.35
CA ARG A 116 -15.16 -5.20 3.13
C ARG A 116 -13.82 -5.90 3.15
N ILE A 117 -13.75 -6.95 3.96
CA ILE A 117 -12.58 -7.81 4.08
C ILE A 117 -13.01 -9.21 3.72
N ARG A 118 -12.26 -9.85 2.83
CA ARG A 118 -12.44 -11.25 2.46
C ARG A 118 -11.11 -11.98 2.64
N LEU A 119 -11.14 -13.03 3.46
CA LEU A 119 -10.05 -13.96 3.65
C LEU A 119 -10.42 -15.28 2.98
N GLY A 120 -9.50 -15.86 2.22
CA GLY A 120 -9.70 -17.16 1.57
C GLY A 120 -8.49 -18.06 1.75
N GLY A 121 -8.72 -19.32 2.12
CA GLY A 121 -7.66 -20.33 2.23
C GLY A 121 -7.77 -21.16 3.50
N ARG A 122 -6.64 -21.72 3.94
CA ARG A 122 -6.54 -22.55 5.15
C ARG A 122 -6.45 -21.69 6.40
N ILE A 123 -7.55 -20.98 6.71
CA ILE A 123 -7.62 -20.03 7.81
C ILE A 123 -7.37 -20.74 9.14
N GLY A 124 -6.40 -20.25 9.91
CA GLY A 124 -6.02 -20.83 11.20
C GLY A 124 -5.33 -22.20 11.11
N GLY A 125 -4.93 -22.64 9.91
CA GLY A 125 -4.30 -23.95 9.71
C GLY A 125 -5.26 -25.12 9.55
N ALA A 126 -6.55 -24.84 9.32
CA ALA A 126 -7.53 -25.88 8.98
C ALA A 126 -7.09 -26.69 7.74
N GLU A 127 -7.45 -27.96 7.70
CA GLU A 127 -7.16 -28.85 6.58
C GLU A 127 -7.91 -28.43 5.31
N ILE A 128 -9.20 -28.11 5.47
CA ILE A 128 -10.08 -27.65 4.40
C ILE A 128 -10.04 -26.12 4.31
N ALA A 129 -9.88 -25.60 3.10
CA ALA A 129 -9.90 -24.18 2.84
C ALA A 129 -11.33 -23.62 2.99
N ARG A 130 -11.43 -22.42 3.57
CA ARG A 130 -12.70 -21.70 3.74
C ARG A 130 -12.55 -20.24 3.34
N VAL A 131 -13.70 -19.60 3.10
CA VAL A 131 -13.77 -18.17 2.79
C VAL A 131 -14.56 -17.49 3.89
N GLU A 132 -13.89 -16.59 4.62
CA GLU A 132 -14.53 -15.70 5.58
C GLU A 132 -14.65 -14.32 4.94
N HIS A 133 -15.82 -13.71 5.06
CA HIS A 133 -16.02 -12.33 4.64
C HIS A 133 -16.73 -11.57 5.75
N SER A 134 -16.39 -10.29 5.88
CA SER A 134 -17.07 -9.36 6.77
C SER A 134 -17.11 -8.01 6.10
N GLN A 135 -18.23 -7.33 6.24
CA GLN A 135 -18.48 -6.04 5.63
C GLN A 135 -19.19 -5.16 6.65
N GLU A 136 -18.77 -3.91 6.71
CA GLU A 136 -19.42 -2.86 7.50
C GLU A 136 -19.52 -1.59 6.66
N GLY A 137 -20.60 -0.84 6.82
CA GLY A 137 -20.90 0.34 5.99
C GLY A 137 -21.31 0.02 4.55
N VAL A 138 -21.19 1.03 3.68
CA VAL A 138 -21.72 1.00 2.30
C VAL A 138 -20.57 0.86 1.30
N ILE A 139 -20.64 -0.16 0.44
CA ILE A 139 -19.61 -0.45 -0.58
C ILE A 139 -20.30 -0.84 -1.89
N PRO A 140 -20.65 0.15 -2.73
CA PRO A 140 -21.34 -0.09 -3.97
C PRO A 140 -20.34 -0.51 -5.06
N LEU A 141 -20.13 -1.82 -5.24
CA LEU A 141 -19.20 -2.35 -6.26
C LEU A 141 -19.65 -2.08 -7.71
N SER A 142 -20.93 -1.79 -7.92
CA SER A 142 -21.49 -1.49 -9.24
C SER A 142 -21.32 -0.02 -9.63
N SER A 143 -21.08 0.88 -8.66
CA SER A 143 -21.06 2.33 -8.89
C SER A 143 -19.64 2.83 -9.18
N VAL A 144 -19.37 3.21 -10.42
CA VAL A 144 -18.07 3.78 -10.84
C VAL A 144 -17.79 5.15 -10.20
N ARG A 145 -18.84 5.88 -9.81
CA ARG A 145 -18.72 7.22 -9.20
C ARG A 145 -18.07 7.20 -7.81
N GLU A 146 -18.17 6.08 -7.11
CA GLU A 146 -17.67 5.96 -5.74
C GLU A 146 -16.20 5.55 -5.77
N LYS A 147 -15.37 6.23 -4.98
CA LYS A 147 -13.94 5.93 -4.92
C LYS A 147 -13.72 4.75 -3.97
N ILE A 148 -13.57 3.58 -4.56
CA ILE A 148 -13.29 2.33 -3.84
C ILE A 148 -11.82 1.99 -4.04
N ASP A 149 -11.07 1.99 -2.94
CA ASP A 149 -9.71 1.48 -2.93
C ASP A 149 -9.72 -0.03 -2.70
N PHE A 150 -8.86 -0.76 -3.42
CA PHE A 150 -8.82 -2.22 -3.42
C PHE A 150 -7.39 -2.72 -3.37
N ALA A 151 -7.15 -3.69 -2.49
CA ALA A 151 -5.90 -4.42 -2.44
C ALA A 151 -6.12 -5.91 -2.24
N ALA A 152 -5.28 -6.70 -2.90
CA ALA A 152 -5.16 -8.13 -2.69
C ALA A 152 -3.72 -8.49 -2.33
N LEU A 153 -3.55 -9.20 -1.22
CA LEU A 153 -2.23 -9.61 -0.74
C LEU A 153 -2.28 -11.05 -0.22
N PRO A 154 -1.31 -11.91 -0.59
CA PRO A 154 -1.18 -13.23 0.03
C PRO A 154 -0.47 -13.13 1.39
N ALA A 155 -1.05 -13.77 2.40
CA ALA A 155 -0.40 -14.02 3.69
C ALA A 155 0.30 -15.38 3.68
N TYR A 156 1.60 -15.37 3.95
CA TYR A 156 2.46 -16.56 3.94
C TYR A 156 2.43 -17.23 5.32
N THR A 157 1.41 -18.05 5.56
CA THR A 157 1.31 -18.79 6.83
C THR A 157 2.03 -20.12 6.76
N ARG A 158 2.38 -20.71 7.91
CA ARG A 158 3.03 -22.04 7.95
C ARG A 158 2.19 -23.14 7.30
N SER A 159 0.86 -23.05 7.39
CA SER A 159 -0.09 -24.00 6.84
C SER A 159 -0.40 -23.80 5.35
N GLY A 160 0.21 -22.80 4.72
CA GLY A 160 0.01 -22.45 3.31
C GLY A 160 -0.38 -20.98 3.12
N TYR A 161 -0.93 -20.69 1.95
CA TYR A 161 -1.31 -19.33 1.56
C TYR A 161 -2.72 -18.99 2.01
N VAL A 162 -2.89 -17.82 2.61
CA VAL A 162 -4.21 -17.22 2.88
C VAL A 162 -4.31 -15.94 2.06
N GLY A 163 -5.24 -15.88 1.13
CA GLY A 163 -5.51 -14.67 0.35
C GLY A 163 -6.29 -13.65 1.17
N VAL A 164 -5.75 -12.43 1.28
CA VAL A 164 -6.40 -11.28 1.90
C VAL A 164 -6.87 -10.35 0.79
N LYS A 165 -8.16 -10.02 0.76
CA LYS A 165 -8.73 -9.01 -0.13
C LYS A 165 -9.45 -7.96 0.70
N VAL A 166 -9.14 -6.69 0.47
CA VAL A 166 -9.71 -5.54 1.20
C VAL A 166 -10.27 -4.55 0.20
N TRP A 167 -11.49 -4.09 0.45
CA TRP A 167 -12.12 -2.97 -0.23
C TRP A 167 -12.44 -1.88 0.80
N ILE A 168 -12.07 -0.64 0.52
CA ILE A 168 -12.37 0.53 1.35
C ILE A 168 -13.10 1.55 0.49
N CYS A 169 -14.31 1.93 0.89
CA CYS A 169 -15.03 3.03 0.28
C CYS A 169 -14.63 4.33 0.99
N LEU A 170 -13.95 5.21 0.27
CA LEU A 170 -13.51 6.50 0.80
C LEU A 170 -14.72 7.46 0.93
N PRO A 171 -14.67 8.40 1.89
CA PRO A 171 -15.71 9.42 2.01
C PRO A 171 -15.76 10.30 0.75
N THR A 172 -16.97 10.60 0.30
CA THR A 172 -17.25 11.33 -0.95
C THR A 172 -16.70 12.77 -0.96
N GLU A 173 -16.28 13.31 0.20
CA GLU A 173 -15.82 14.71 0.34
C GLU A 173 -14.36 14.97 -0.06
N MET A 174 -13.58 13.98 -0.50
CA MET A 174 -12.21 14.24 -1.01
C MET A 174 -12.17 14.82 -2.45
N ARG A 175 -13.24 15.48 -2.90
CA ARG A 175 -13.28 16.33 -4.10
C ARG A 175 -12.77 17.73 -3.75
N LYS A 176 -11.51 17.86 -3.35
CA LYS A 176 -10.79 19.13 -3.44
C LYS A 176 -9.45 18.88 -4.12
N GLU A 177 -9.24 19.62 -5.21
CA GLU A 177 -7.99 19.81 -5.96
C GLU A 177 -7.57 18.71 -6.95
N THR A 178 -8.23 18.70 -8.12
CA THR A 178 -7.53 18.64 -9.42
C THR A 178 -8.50 19.06 -10.52
N GLY A 179 -8.65 20.37 -10.68
CA GLY A 179 -9.56 20.97 -11.64
C GLY A 179 -9.23 22.41 -12.01
N GLU A 180 -8.00 22.89 -11.77
CA GLU A 180 -7.50 24.08 -12.44
C GLU A 180 -6.94 23.65 -13.79
N VAL A 181 -7.86 23.45 -14.75
CA VAL A 181 -7.51 23.56 -16.16
C VAL A 181 -7.17 25.03 -16.39
N ARG A 182 -5.87 25.34 -16.47
CA ARG A 182 -5.38 26.60 -17.05
C ARG A 182 -6.03 26.76 -18.43
N ARG A 183 -7.05 27.61 -18.51
CA ARG A 183 -7.50 28.22 -19.75
C ARG A 183 -6.70 29.50 -19.91
N GLU A 184 -5.59 29.42 -20.62
CA GLU A 184 -5.00 30.54 -21.34
C GLU A 184 -5.21 30.25 -22.82
N ILE A 185 -6.18 30.93 -23.43
CA ILE A 185 -6.09 31.62 -24.73
C ILE A 185 -6.91 32.90 -24.57
#